data_AF-A0A645CNZ7-F1
#
_entry.id   AF-A0A645CNZ7-F1
#
_cell.length_a   1.000
_cell.length_b   1.000
_cell.length_c   1.000
_cell.angle_alpha   90.00
_cell.angle_beta   90.00
_cell.angle_gamma   90.00
#
_symmetry.space_group_name_H-M   'P 1'
#
loop_
_entity.id
_entity.type
_entity.pdbx_description
1 polymer ?
#
loop_
_entity_poly.entity_id
_entity_poly.type
_entity_poly.pdbx_seq_one_letter_code
_entity_poly.pdbx_strand_id
1 'polypeptide(L)' 'MGRPTDNPRPYKISIRVNEKTKQIVDKYCLQKSVNQTTAIERGIEKLEDDLEK' A
#
# COMPACT_ATOMS: atom_id res chain seq x y z
N MET A 1 3.55 24.09 -21.95
CA MET A 1 3.66 24.10 -20.48
C MET A 1 3.19 22.74 -19.98
N GLY A 2 4.14 21.86 -19.64
CA GLY A 2 3.85 20.49 -19.20
C GLY A 2 3.40 20.45 -17.74
N ARG A 3 2.54 19.49 -17.41
CA ARG A 3 1.99 19.29 -16.06
C ARG A 3 3.15 19.09 -15.08
N PRO A 4 3.30 19.90 -14.01
CA PRO A 4 4.29 19.65 -12.97
C PRO A 4 3.83 18.39 -12.25
N THR A 5 4.30 17.25 -12.72
CA THR A 5 3.93 15.97 -12.13
C THR A 5 5.00 15.66 -11.10
N ASP A 6 4.97 16.43 -10.02
CA ASP A 6 5.54 15.99 -8.75
C ASP A 6 4.60 14.89 -8.25
N ASN A 7 4.78 13.67 -8.78
CA ASN A 7 4.02 12.52 -8.33
C ASN A 7 4.76 11.98 -7.09
N PRO A 8 4.21 12.08 -5.87
CA PRO A 8 4.87 11.58 -4.68
C PRO A 8 5.03 10.06 -4.65
N ARG A 9 4.58 9.33 -5.69
CA ARG A 9 4.63 7.88 -5.84
C ARG A 9 5.13 7.51 -7.24
N PRO A 10 6.46 7.52 -7.48
CA PRO A 10 7.03 7.26 -8.81
C PRO A 10 6.94 5.79 -9.22
N TYR A 11 6.84 4.87 -8.25
CA TYR A 11 6.80 3.43 -8.50
C TYR A 11 5.38 2.88 -8.39
N LYS A 12 4.99 2.06 -9.38
CA LYS A 12 3.72 1.32 -9.40
C LYS A 12 3.99 -0.16 -9.21
N ILE A 13 3.36 -0.75 -8.21
CA ILE A 13 3.37 -2.20 -7.97
C ILE A 13 2.02 -2.76 -8.41
N SER A 14 2.02 -3.71 -9.35
CA SER A 14 0.80 -4.38 -9.82
C SER A 14 0.91 -5.86 -9.51
N ILE A 15 0.31 -6.28 -8.38
CA ILE A 15 0.30 -7.67 -7.93
C ILE A 15 -1.12 -8.24 -7.91
N ARG A 16 -1.24 -9.53 -8.22
CA ARG A 16 -2.48 -10.28 -7.99
C ARG A 16 -2.44 -10.82 -6.57
N VAL A 17 -3.51 -10.59 -5.83
CA VAL A 17 -3.65 -11.04 -4.45
C VAL A 17 -4.81 -12.01 -4.33
N ASN A 18 -4.69 -12.96 -3.41
CA ASN A 18 -5.76 -13.90 -3.11
C ASN A 18 -6.87 -13.22 -2.28
N GLU A 19 -8.04 -13.85 -2.21
CA GLU A 19 -9.20 -13.31 -1.49
C GLU A 19 -8.90 -12.98 -0.03
N LYS A 20 -8.16 -13.87 0.65
CA LYS A 20 -7.73 -13.66 2.04
C LYS A 20 -6.92 -12.38 2.22
N THR A 21 -5.97 -12.11 1.32
CA THR A 21 -5.14 -10.91 1.35
C THR A 21 -5.98 -9.65 1.12
N LYS A 22 -6.91 -9.70 0.15
CA LYS A 22 -7.86 -8.61 -0.10
C LYS A 22 -8.70 -8.31 1.14
N GLN A 23 -9.24 -9.33 1.80
CA GLN A 23 -10.04 -9.17 3.01
C GLN A 23 -9.26 -8.55 4.17
N ILE A 24 -7.96 -8.87 4.32
CA ILE A 24 -7.11 -8.26 5.34
C ILE A 24 -6.96 -6.77 5.08
N VAL A 25 -6.66 -6.38 3.83
CA VAL A 25 -6.50 -4.97 3.44
C VAL A 25 -7.81 -4.21 3.62
N ASP A 26 -8.93 -4.81 3.25
CA ASP A 26 -10.26 -4.20 3.38
C ASP A 26 -10.65 -3.99 4.85
N LYS A 27 -10.46 -4.99 5.71
CA LYS A 27 -10.65 -4.85 7.16
C LYS A 27 -9.76 -3.78 7.76
N TYR A 28 -8.49 -3.73 7.36
CA TYR A 28 -7.55 -2.72 7.84
C TYR A 28 -7.95 -1.31 7.38
N CYS A 29 -8.37 -1.17 6.12
CA CYS A 29 -8.92 0.04 5.53
C CYS A 29 -10.14 0.55 6.32
N LEU A 30 -11.09 -0.34 6.65
CA LEU A 30 -12.26 -0.02 7.48
C LEU A 30 -11.88 0.37 8.91
N GLN A 31 -10.98 -0.38 9.56
CA GLN A 31 -10.58 -0.14 10.94
C GLN A 31 -9.80 1.17 11.13
N LYS A 32 -8.96 1.52 10.16
CA LYS A 32 -8.10 2.72 10.22
C LYS A 32 -8.65 3.89 9.40
N SER A 33 -9.77 3.70 8.71
CA SER A 33 -10.38 4.67 7.81
C SER A 33 -9.37 5.27 6.80
N VAL A 34 -8.56 4.41 6.18
CA VAL A 34 -7.52 4.79 5.20
C VAL A 34 -7.75 4.12 3.86
N ASN A 35 -7.30 4.72 2.76
CA ASN A 35 -7.38 4.08 1.44
C ASN A 35 -6.52 2.81 1.35
N GLN A 36 -6.89 1.92 0.42
CA GLN A 36 -6.12 0.70 0.11
C GLN A 36 -4.64 1.01 -0.15
N THR A 37 -4.33 2.08 -0.90
CA THR A 37 -2.94 2.49 -1.16
C THR A 37 -2.15 2.75 0.12
N THR A 38 -2.73 3.52 1.06
CA THR A 38 -2.09 3.82 2.35
C THR A 38 -2.03 2.59 3.24
N ALA A 39 -3.03 1.71 3.18
CA ALA A 39 -3.01 0.45 3.91
C ALA A 39 -1.86 -0.46 3.44
N ILE A 40 -1.65 -0.56 2.13
CA ILE A 40 -0.55 -1.34 1.54
C ILE A 40 0.80 -0.71 1.89
N GLU A 41 0.94 0.62 1.78
CA GLU A 41 2.18 1.34 2.14
C GLU A 41 2.58 1.07 3.60
N ARG A 42 1.65 1.23 4.55
CA ARG A 42 1.88 0.89 5.96
C ARG A 42 2.18 -0.59 6.19
N GLY A 43 1.59 -1.46 5.36
CA GLY A 43 1.89 -2.89 5.39
C GLY A 43 3.34 -3.15 4.99
N ILE A 44 3.82 -2.47 3.94
CA ILE A 44 5.20 -2.57 3.45
C ILE A 44 6.19 -1.96 4.45
N GLU A 45 5.88 -0.82 5.07
CA GLU A 45 6.72 -0.25 6.15
C GLU A 45 6.91 -1.23 7.31
N LYS A 46 5.90 -2.05 7.62
CA LYS A 46 6.05 -3.12 8.63
C LYS A 46 6.89 -4.29 8.16
N LEU A 47 6.95 -4.55 6.85
CA LEU A 47 7.86 -5.56 6.31
C LEU A 47 9.31 -5.12 6.49
N GLU A 48 9.60 -3.81 6.49
CA GLU A 48 10.94 -3.28 6.75
C GLU A 48 11.46 -3.67 8.14
N ASP A 49 10.58 -3.71 9.15
CA ASP A 49 10.93 -4.18 10.50
C ASP A 49 11.23 -5.69 10.55
N ASP A 50 10.62 -6.46 9.63
CA ASP A 50 10.81 -7.92 9.50
C ASP A 50 12.02 -8.27 8.60
N LEU A 51 12.62 -7.30 7.90
CA LEU A 51 13.83 -7.52 7.11
C LEU A 51 15.02 -7.76 8.06
N GLU A 52 15.48 -9.01 8.13
CA GLU A 52 16.75 -9.35 8.78
C GLU A 52 17.91 -8.62 8.09
N LYS A 53 18.78 -7.97 8.88
CA LYS A 53 19.96 -7.22 8.41
C LYS A 53 21.19 -8.08 8.29
#